data_AF-A0A1Y4AVG9-F1
#
_entry.id   AF-A0A1Y4AVG9-F1
#
_cell.length_a   1.000
_cell.length_b   1.000
_cell.length_c   1.000
_cell.angle_alpha   90.00
_cell.angle_beta   90.00
_cell.angle_gamma   90.00
#
_symmetry.space_group_name_H-M   'P 1'
#
loop_
_entity.id
_entity.type
_entity.pdbx_description
1 polymer ?
#
loop_
_entity_poly.entity_id
_entity_poly.type
_entity_poly.pdbx_seq_one_letter_code
_entity_poly.pdbx_strand_id
1 'polypeptide(L)'
;MIEPYPDNLATIPACFECNNGFSNDEEYVACFLDVLKESIYRGYSRSLATTQRLEKNANLKMLLDEQIKVTNGTVQYTFDEKRLCRILIKLAKGHAGFELDYISFDDSDIQIDYDFVFNMSEADIDRFEEIPQTNLFPEVGSRSCMTPYIVQNISTGESAAFMFWNEVQDNQYRYQVSYNSSGGICVKIVIFELLYCRVDFD
;
A
#
# COMPACT_ATOMS: atom_id res chain seq x y z
N MET A 1 -1.31 -0.79 -9.46
CA MET A 1 -1.91 0.32 -10.21
C MET A 1 -2.42 -0.17 -11.54
N ILE A 2 -3.56 0.38 -12.00
CA ILE A 2 -4.19 0.03 -13.26
C ILE A 2 -4.15 1.27 -14.18
N GLU A 3 -3.97 1.09 -15.48
CA GLU A 3 -4.03 2.21 -16.43
C GLU A 3 -5.45 2.81 -16.51
N PRO A 4 -5.59 4.13 -16.73
CA PRO A 4 -4.50 5.10 -16.92
C PRO A 4 -3.79 5.45 -15.60
N TYR A 5 -2.47 5.59 -15.66
CA TYR A 5 -1.70 6.12 -14.54
C TYR A 5 -1.95 7.63 -14.39
N PRO A 6 -1.80 8.19 -13.18
CA PRO A 6 -1.81 9.64 -12.99
C PRO A 6 -0.72 10.32 -13.81
N ASP A 7 -0.99 11.52 -14.33
CA ASP A 7 -0.04 12.28 -15.17
C ASP A 7 1.32 12.54 -14.49
N ASN A 8 1.33 12.63 -13.16
CA ASN A 8 2.52 12.86 -12.34
C ASN A 8 2.81 11.67 -11.43
N LEU A 9 2.85 10.46 -12.02
CA LEU A 9 3.15 9.26 -11.27
C LEU A 9 4.53 9.37 -10.59
N ALA A 10 4.54 9.21 -9.27
CA ALA A 10 5.76 9.22 -8.48
C ALA A 10 6.69 8.08 -8.93
N THR A 11 7.95 8.41 -9.22
CA THR A 11 8.98 7.42 -9.53
C THR A 11 10.23 7.70 -8.71
N ILE A 12 10.89 6.64 -8.27
CA ILE A 12 12.14 6.67 -7.52
C ILE A 12 13.13 5.75 -8.26
N PRO A 13 14.40 6.14 -8.42
CA PRO A 13 15.40 5.25 -9.00
C PRO A 13 15.61 4.02 -8.11
N ALA A 14 15.68 2.84 -8.72
CA ALA A 14 15.97 1.59 -8.02
C ALA A 14 17.29 1.00 -8.54
N CYS A 15 18.02 0.26 -7.69
CA CYS A 15 19.18 -0.49 -8.14
C CYS A 15 18.78 -1.58 -9.15
N PHE A 16 19.74 -2.05 -9.96
CA PHE A 16 19.44 -3.02 -11.02
C PHE A 16 18.79 -4.31 -10.49
N GLU A 17 19.27 -4.83 -9.37
CA GLU A 17 18.72 -6.04 -8.74
C GLU A 17 17.28 -5.82 -8.28
N CYS A 18 17.01 -4.76 -7.52
CA CYS A 18 15.66 -4.40 -7.09
C CYS A 18 14.73 -4.05 -8.25
N ASN A 19 15.24 -3.49 -9.35
CA ASN A 19 14.43 -3.18 -10.51
C ASN A 19 13.98 -4.43 -11.28
N ASN A 20 14.73 -5.54 -11.19
CA ASN A 20 14.43 -6.78 -11.93
C ASN A 20 13.89 -7.92 -11.04
N GLY A 21 14.11 -7.86 -9.72
CA GLY A 21 13.90 -9.00 -8.81
C GLY A 21 12.47 -9.23 -8.30
N PHE A 22 11.51 -8.33 -8.61
CA PHE A 22 10.16 -8.37 -8.04
C PHE A 22 9.03 -8.58 -9.05
N SER A 23 9.31 -8.56 -10.35
CA SER A 23 8.26 -8.54 -11.40
C SER A 23 7.22 -9.66 -11.25
N ASN A 24 7.67 -10.90 -10.98
CA ASN A 24 6.78 -12.05 -10.79
C ASN A 24 5.96 -11.96 -9.49
N ASP A 25 6.52 -11.37 -8.44
CA ASP A 25 5.83 -11.23 -7.16
C ASP A 25 4.80 -10.11 -7.23
N GLU A 26 5.11 -9.02 -7.93
CA GLU A 26 4.16 -7.93 -8.21
C GLU A 26 3.00 -8.41 -9.06
N GLU A 27 3.27 -9.17 -10.13
CA GLU A 27 2.23 -9.77 -10.96
C GLU A 27 1.32 -10.68 -10.13
N TYR A 28 1.92 -11.56 -9.31
CA TYR A 28 1.19 -12.45 -8.42
C TYR A 28 0.29 -11.69 -7.44
N VAL A 29 0.85 -10.76 -6.66
CA VAL A 29 0.11 -10.03 -5.62
C VAL A 29 -1.00 -9.19 -6.24
N ALA A 30 -0.72 -8.48 -7.34
CA ALA A 30 -1.73 -7.66 -8.01
C ALA A 30 -2.90 -8.50 -8.52
N CYS A 31 -2.63 -9.63 -9.19
CA CYS A 31 -3.68 -10.49 -9.71
C CYS A 31 -4.43 -11.20 -8.58
N PHE A 32 -3.74 -11.65 -7.53
CA PHE A 32 -4.35 -12.31 -6.37
C PHE A 32 -5.37 -11.39 -5.69
N LEU A 33 -4.99 -10.15 -5.36
CA LEU A 33 -5.89 -9.21 -4.67
C LEU A 33 -7.11 -8.83 -5.52
N ASP A 34 -6.92 -8.63 -6.83
CA ASP A 34 -8.00 -8.28 -7.77
C ASP A 34 -9.00 -9.44 -7.92
N VAL A 35 -8.51 -10.68 -8.09
CA VAL A 35 -9.37 -11.89 -8.17
C VAL A 35 -10.04 -12.20 -6.83
N LEU A 36 -9.35 -12.00 -5.71
CA LEU A 36 -9.93 -12.18 -4.38
C LEU A 36 -11.08 -11.19 -4.15
N LYS A 37 -10.88 -9.91 -4.51
CA LYS A 37 -11.92 -8.88 -4.41
C LYS A 37 -13.15 -9.24 -5.25
N GLU A 38 -12.95 -9.69 -6.49
CA GLU A 38 -14.01 -10.17 -7.39
C GLU A 38 -14.79 -11.35 -6.78
N SER A 39 -14.08 -12.25 -6.10
CA SER A 39 -14.71 -13.43 -5.49
C SER A 39 -15.58 -13.08 -4.27
N ILE A 40 -15.22 -12.02 -3.54
CA ILE A 40 -15.89 -11.62 -2.29
C ILE A 40 -17.03 -10.62 -2.53
N TYR A 41 -16.78 -9.59 -3.34
CA TYR A 41 -17.71 -8.45 -3.47
C TYR A 41 -18.56 -8.55 -4.73
N ARG A 42 -19.86 -8.75 -4.53
CA ARG A 42 -20.84 -8.70 -5.62
C ARG A 42 -20.84 -7.31 -6.27
N GLY A 43 -20.64 -7.27 -7.59
CA GLY A 43 -20.62 -6.03 -8.36
C GLY A 43 -19.22 -5.44 -8.57
N TYR A 44 -18.18 -5.99 -7.94
CA TYR A 44 -16.82 -5.73 -8.38
C TYR A 44 -16.50 -6.58 -9.60
N SER A 45 -15.90 -5.98 -10.62
CA SER A 45 -15.35 -6.69 -11.78
C SER A 45 -13.85 -6.47 -11.78
N ARG A 46 -13.10 -7.55 -11.93
CA ARG A 46 -11.65 -7.45 -11.97
C ARG A 46 -11.18 -6.58 -13.13
N SER A 47 -9.98 -6.05 -13.02
CA SER A 47 -9.42 -5.19 -14.06
C SER A 47 -9.13 -5.91 -15.38
N LEU A 48 -9.16 -5.15 -16.49
CA LEU A 48 -8.74 -5.64 -17.79
C LEU A 48 -7.27 -6.09 -17.77
N ALA A 49 -6.41 -5.36 -17.04
CA ALA A 49 -4.99 -5.69 -16.89
C ALA A 49 -4.79 -7.07 -16.24
N THR A 50 -5.52 -7.37 -15.15
CA THR A 50 -5.49 -8.69 -14.52
C THR A 50 -6.00 -9.77 -15.47
N THR A 51 -7.10 -9.51 -16.19
CA THR A 51 -7.61 -10.47 -17.18
C THR A 51 -6.57 -10.81 -18.24
N GLN A 52 -5.92 -9.81 -18.84
CA GLN A 52 -4.88 -10.00 -19.85
C GLN A 52 -3.64 -10.72 -19.32
N ARG A 53 -3.24 -10.47 -18.07
CA ARG A 53 -2.13 -11.18 -17.42
C ARG A 53 -2.45 -12.67 -17.25
N LEU A 54 -3.64 -12.99 -16.74
CA LEU A 54 -4.06 -14.37 -16.53
C LEU A 54 -4.29 -15.14 -17.84
N GLU A 55 -4.68 -14.47 -18.92
CA GLU A 55 -4.75 -15.06 -20.26
C GLU A 55 -3.37 -15.42 -20.82
N LYS A 56 -2.35 -14.60 -20.52
CA LYS A 56 -0.97 -14.81 -21.00
C LYS A 56 -0.16 -15.76 -20.10
N ASN A 57 -0.53 -15.89 -18.83
CA ASN A 57 0.18 -16.67 -17.83
C ASN A 57 -0.71 -17.79 -17.26
N ALA A 58 -0.79 -18.90 -17.99
CA ALA A 58 -1.61 -20.05 -17.60
C ALA A 58 -1.23 -20.65 -16.24
N ASN A 59 0.06 -20.62 -15.88
CA ASN A 59 0.53 -21.12 -14.59
C ASN A 59 0.02 -20.26 -13.43
N LEU A 60 0.11 -18.93 -13.57
CA LEU A 60 -0.45 -18.01 -12.58
C LEU A 60 -1.96 -18.18 -12.46
N LYS A 61 -2.66 -18.31 -13.59
CA LYS A 61 -4.10 -18.59 -13.59
C LYS A 61 -4.45 -19.86 -12.82
N MET A 62 -3.79 -20.98 -13.12
CA MET A 62 -4.01 -22.24 -12.40
C MET A 62 -3.73 -22.11 -10.91
N LEU A 63 -2.64 -21.43 -10.54
CA LEU A 63 -2.30 -21.17 -9.15
C LEU A 63 -3.40 -20.39 -8.42
N LEU A 64 -3.93 -19.32 -9.04
CA LEU A 64 -5.01 -18.53 -8.43
C LEU A 64 -6.33 -19.30 -8.35
N ASP A 65 -6.66 -20.10 -9.37
CA ASP A 65 -7.85 -20.97 -9.36
C ASP A 65 -7.76 -22.05 -8.26
N GLU A 66 -6.56 -22.49 -7.89
CA GLU A 66 -6.33 -23.39 -6.75
C GLU A 66 -6.38 -22.67 -5.41
N GLN A 67 -5.86 -21.44 -5.37
CA GLN A 67 -5.75 -20.64 -4.16
C GLN A 67 -7.07 -19.99 -3.75
N ILE A 68 -7.95 -19.64 -4.68
CA ILE A 68 -9.22 -18.94 -4.43
C ILE A 68 -10.36 -19.83 -4.91
N LYS A 69 -11.13 -20.38 -3.97
CA LYS A 69 -12.24 -21.31 -4.26
C LYS A 69 -13.54 -20.79 -3.69
N VAL A 70 -14.56 -20.71 -4.54
CA VAL A 70 -15.92 -20.38 -4.13
C VAL A 70 -16.71 -21.67 -3.97
N THR A 71 -17.01 -22.05 -2.73
CA THR A 71 -17.79 -23.26 -2.42
C THR A 71 -19.06 -22.87 -1.67
N ASN A 72 -20.23 -23.20 -2.21
CA ASN A 72 -21.54 -22.88 -1.62
C ASN A 72 -21.72 -21.39 -1.25
N GLY A 73 -21.12 -20.48 -2.02
CA GLY A 73 -21.17 -19.04 -1.77
C GLY A 73 -20.17 -18.53 -0.73
N THR A 74 -19.35 -19.42 -0.13
CA THR A 74 -18.24 -19.05 0.74
C THR A 74 -16.94 -19.02 -0.06
N VAL A 75 -16.18 -17.93 0.06
CA VAL A 75 -14.85 -17.79 -0.52
C VAL A 75 -13.83 -18.39 0.45
N GLN A 76 -13.13 -19.42 0.01
CA GLN A 76 -11.96 -19.97 0.69
C GLN A 76 -10.72 -19.52 -0.06
N TYR A 77 -9.74 -18.98 0.64
CA TYR A 77 -8.53 -18.49 0.00
C TYR A 77 -7.27 -18.89 0.77
N THR A 78 -6.18 -19.10 0.04
CA THR A 78 -4.81 -19.19 0.56
C THR A 78 -3.89 -18.37 -0.34
N PHE A 79 -2.73 -17.94 0.14
CA PHE A 79 -1.80 -17.14 -0.66
C PHE A 79 -0.36 -17.34 -0.20
N ASP A 80 0.58 -16.92 -1.06
CA ASP A 80 1.99 -16.88 -0.73
C ASP A 80 2.30 -15.60 0.07
N GLU A 81 2.20 -15.72 1.39
CA GLU A 81 2.48 -14.64 2.33
C GLU A 81 3.89 -14.05 2.17
N LYS A 82 4.89 -14.89 1.82
CA LYS A 82 6.26 -14.40 1.62
C LYS A 82 6.35 -13.44 0.44
N ARG A 83 5.65 -13.75 -0.67
CA ARG A 83 5.57 -12.84 -1.81
C ARG A 83 4.82 -11.56 -1.45
N LEU A 84 3.71 -11.68 -0.73
CA LEU A 84 2.93 -10.52 -0.30
C LEU A 84 3.79 -9.57 0.55
N CYS A 85 4.41 -10.07 1.62
CA CYS A 85 5.25 -9.26 2.50
C CYS A 85 6.43 -8.64 1.76
N ARG A 86 7.08 -9.37 0.84
CA ARG A 86 8.17 -8.81 0.02
C ARG A 86 7.70 -7.62 -0.82
N ILE A 87 6.50 -7.67 -1.40
CA ILE A 87 5.94 -6.55 -2.16
C ILE A 87 5.53 -5.40 -1.25
N LEU A 88 4.89 -5.67 -0.11
CA LEU A 88 4.49 -4.63 0.83
C LEU A 88 5.69 -3.85 1.38
N ILE A 89 6.76 -4.55 1.75
CA ILE A 89 8.03 -3.92 2.20
C ILE A 89 8.65 -3.11 1.05
N LYS A 90 8.68 -3.65 -0.18
CA LYS A 90 9.19 -2.92 -1.36
C LYS A 90 8.44 -1.61 -1.56
N LEU A 91 7.11 -1.64 -1.53
CA LEU A 91 6.26 -0.46 -1.69
C LEU A 91 6.50 0.54 -0.55
N ALA A 92 6.59 0.05 0.70
CA ALA A 92 6.85 0.90 1.86
C ALA A 92 8.20 1.62 1.76
N LYS A 93 9.27 0.91 1.36
CA LYS A 93 10.58 1.53 1.10
C LYS A 93 10.51 2.59 0.01
N GLY A 94 9.78 2.29 -1.08
CA GLY A 94 9.53 3.23 -2.17
C GLY A 94 8.88 4.52 -1.69
N HIS A 95 7.81 4.42 -0.89
CA HIS A 95 7.09 5.58 -0.37
C HIS A 95 7.85 6.36 0.67
N ALA A 96 8.53 5.68 1.61
CA ALA A 96 9.37 6.34 2.60
C ALA A 96 10.52 7.12 1.92
N GLY A 97 11.19 6.52 0.94
CA GLY A 97 12.23 7.21 0.16
C GLY A 97 11.68 8.34 -0.69
N PHE A 98 10.48 8.17 -1.23
CA PHE A 98 9.87 9.18 -2.07
C PHE A 98 9.34 10.40 -1.29
N GLU A 99 8.73 10.19 -0.13
CA GLU A 99 8.12 11.26 0.67
C GLU A 99 9.13 11.97 1.58
N LEU A 100 9.99 11.20 2.26
CA LEU A 100 10.89 11.69 3.30
C LEU A 100 12.37 11.67 2.90
N ASP A 101 12.69 11.38 1.63
CA ASP A 101 14.07 11.21 1.13
C ASP A 101 14.91 10.18 1.93
N TYR A 102 14.22 9.20 2.52
CA TYR A 102 14.86 8.17 3.34
C TYR A 102 15.36 7.01 2.46
N ILE A 103 16.68 6.87 2.34
CA ILE A 103 17.29 5.95 1.38
C ILE A 103 17.94 4.72 2.06
N SER A 104 18.21 4.78 3.37
CA SER A 104 18.97 3.74 4.08
C SER A 104 18.07 2.85 4.94
N PHE A 105 17.60 1.73 4.38
CA PHE A 105 16.76 0.76 5.08
C PHE A 105 17.49 -0.52 5.51
N ASP A 106 18.79 -0.62 5.26
CA ASP A 106 19.54 -1.88 5.42
C ASP A 106 19.84 -2.21 6.88
N ASP A 107 19.90 -1.18 7.74
CA ASP A 107 20.10 -1.31 9.18
C ASP A 107 18.81 -1.16 10.00
N SER A 108 17.66 -0.96 9.33
CA SER A 108 16.38 -0.74 10.02
C SER A 108 15.76 -2.03 10.51
N ASP A 109 15.20 -2.01 11.71
CA ASP A 109 14.32 -3.07 12.17
C ASP A 109 12.96 -2.92 11.47
N ILE A 110 12.62 -3.84 10.58
CA ILE A 110 11.38 -3.79 9.79
C ILE A 110 10.29 -4.60 10.47
N GLN A 111 9.24 -3.93 10.93
CA GLN A 111 8.00 -4.57 11.38
C GLN A 111 6.94 -4.42 10.30
N ILE A 112 6.22 -5.51 10.00
CA ILE A 112 5.11 -5.51 9.05
C ILE A 112 3.88 -6.13 9.71
N ASP A 113 2.77 -5.43 9.61
CA ASP A 113 1.45 -5.92 10.01
C ASP A 113 0.47 -5.67 8.86
N TYR A 114 -0.36 -6.64 8.55
CA TYR A 114 -1.35 -6.50 7.50
C TYR A 114 -2.57 -7.38 7.77
N ASP A 115 -3.72 -6.93 7.30
CA ASP A 115 -4.91 -7.75 7.27
C ASP A 115 -5.83 -7.35 6.10
N PHE A 116 -6.78 -8.23 5.81
CA PHE A 116 -7.86 -7.94 4.90
C PHE A 116 -9.00 -7.24 5.63
N VAL A 117 -9.65 -6.28 4.98
CA VAL A 117 -10.71 -5.45 5.56
C VAL A 117 -11.85 -6.28 6.15
N PHE A 118 -12.16 -7.44 5.58
CA PHE A 118 -13.23 -8.32 6.05
C PHE A 118 -12.86 -9.13 7.31
N ASN A 119 -11.60 -9.09 7.75
CA ASN A 119 -11.14 -9.63 9.03
C ASN A 119 -11.02 -8.54 10.11
N MET A 120 -11.04 -7.27 9.72
CA MET A 120 -10.87 -6.14 10.61
C MET A 120 -12.20 -5.69 11.21
N SER A 121 -12.17 -5.21 12.45
CA SER A 121 -13.32 -4.51 13.04
C SER A 121 -13.40 -3.06 12.56
N GLU A 122 -14.57 -2.42 12.67
CA GLU A 122 -14.71 -0.98 12.37
C GLU A 122 -13.73 -0.14 13.20
N ALA A 123 -13.53 -0.50 14.47
CA ALA A 123 -12.57 0.18 15.35
C ALA A 123 -11.11 0.01 14.91
N ASP A 124 -10.76 -1.16 14.33
CA ASP A 124 -9.42 -1.38 13.78
C ASP A 124 -9.18 -0.56 12.52
N ILE A 125 -10.19 -0.47 11.65
CA ILE A 125 -10.15 0.37 10.46
C ILE A 125 -10.02 1.83 10.87
N ASP A 126 -10.88 2.34 11.76
CA ASP A 126 -10.84 3.73 12.24
C ASP A 126 -9.46 4.09 12.81
N ARG A 127 -8.89 3.21 13.64
CA ARG A 127 -7.54 3.37 14.19
C ARG A 127 -6.47 3.37 13.10
N PHE A 128 -6.59 2.50 12.10
CA PHE A 128 -5.64 2.47 10.99
C PHE A 128 -5.75 3.73 10.12
N GLU A 129 -6.96 4.27 9.93
CA GLU A 129 -7.24 5.48 9.15
C GLU A 129 -6.79 6.79 9.82
N GLU A 130 -6.43 6.75 11.11
CA GLU A 130 -5.99 7.93 11.86
C GLU A 130 -4.89 8.71 11.13
N ILE A 131 -5.10 10.03 11.01
CA ILE A 131 -4.15 10.98 10.44
C ILE A 131 -3.27 11.50 11.59
N PRO A 132 -1.98 11.13 11.64
CA PRO A 132 -1.14 11.50 12.76
C PRO A 132 -0.81 13.00 12.70
N GLN A 133 -1.03 13.67 13.83
CA GLN A 133 -0.44 14.97 14.08
C GLN A 133 1.04 14.81 14.40
N THR A 134 1.87 15.72 13.94
CA THR A 134 3.32 15.64 14.09
C THR A 134 3.91 17.00 14.45
N ASN A 135 4.93 16.95 15.31
CA ASN A 135 5.79 18.08 15.64
C ASN A 135 7.17 17.96 14.97
N LEU A 136 7.39 16.88 14.23
CA LEU A 136 8.58 16.66 13.42
C LEU A 136 8.33 17.21 12.02
N PHE A 137 9.24 18.07 11.60
CA PHE A 137 9.26 18.61 10.25
C PHE A 137 10.16 17.73 9.38
N PRO A 138 9.69 17.35 8.18
CA PRO A 138 10.52 16.60 7.26
C PRO A 138 11.69 17.48 6.77
N GLU A 139 12.73 16.84 6.23
CA GLU A 139 13.92 17.54 5.74
C GLU A 139 13.56 18.58 4.67
N VAL A 140 14.19 19.75 4.73
CA VAL A 140 13.98 20.83 3.75
C VAL A 140 14.36 20.33 2.36
N GLY A 141 13.38 20.26 1.46
CA GLY A 141 13.57 19.75 0.09
C GLY A 141 12.93 18.39 -0.15
N SER A 142 12.53 17.68 0.90
CA SER A 142 11.69 16.48 0.80
C SER A 142 10.32 16.83 0.19
N ARG A 143 9.67 15.84 -0.43
CA ARG A 143 8.34 16.05 -1.01
C ARG A 143 7.30 16.33 0.08
N SER A 144 7.44 15.72 1.25
CA SER A 144 6.58 15.98 2.40
C SER A 144 6.60 17.45 2.86
N CYS A 145 7.63 18.26 2.51
CA CYS A 145 7.58 19.71 2.71
C CYS A 145 6.66 20.48 1.74
N MET A 146 6.28 19.89 0.61
CA MET A 146 5.54 20.57 -0.48
C MET A 146 4.02 20.28 -0.45
N THR A 147 3.59 19.20 0.18
CA THR A 147 2.18 18.80 0.33
C THR A 147 1.55 19.58 1.51
N PRO A 148 0.27 20.01 1.43
CA PRO A 148 -0.37 20.77 2.51
C PRO A 148 -0.36 19.98 3.83
N TYR A 149 0.49 20.45 4.73
CA TYR A 149 0.83 19.77 5.97
C TYR A 149 0.28 20.50 7.20
N ILE A 150 -0.07 21.78 7.06
CA ILE A 150 -0.43 22.66 8.17
C ILE A 150 -1.90 23.04 8.06
N VAL A 151 -2.67 22.70 9.09
CA VAL A 151 -4.04 23.17 9.28
C VAL A 151 -4.01 24.26 10.34
N GLN A 152 -4.54 25.44 10.01
CA GLN A 152 -4.70 26.54 10.95
C GLN A 152 -6.17 26.75 11.30
N ASN A 153 -6.48 26.81 12.58
CA ASN A 153 -7.75 27.27 13.07
C ASN A 153 -7.85 28.80 12.88
N ILE A 154 -8.75 29.23 12.01
CA ILE A 154 -8.93 30.66 11.66
C ILE A 154 -9.37 31.49 12.87
N SER A 155 -10.10 30.89 13.82
CA SER A 155 -10.64 31.60 14.99
C SER A 155 -9.62 31.75 16.13
N THR A 156 -8.84 30.71 16.41
CA THR A 156 -7.85 30.71 17.51
C THR A 156 -6.43 31.06 17.05
N GLY A 157 -6.15 30.95 15.75
CA GLY A 157 -4.81 31.10 15.18
C GLY A 157 -3.91 29.89 15.39
N GLU A 158 -4.37 28.86 16.11
CA GLU A 158 -3.61 27.63 16.37
C GLU A 158 -3.35 26.87 15.07
N SER A 159 -2.11 26.45 14.86
CA SER A 159 -1.69 25.66 13.70
C SER A 159 -1.17 24.30 14.15
N ALA A 160 -1.58 23.24 13.46
CA ALA A 160 -1.09 21.90 13.68
C ALA A 160 -0.65 21.27 12.36
N ALA A 161 0.36 20.42 12.45
CA ALA A 161 0.96 19.72 11.34
C ALA A 161 0.45 18.27 11.28
N PHE A 162 0.09 17.77 10.10
CA PHE A 162 -0.50 16.45 9.90
C PHE A 162 0.12 15.73 8.69
N MET A 163 0.32 14.41 8.81
CA MET A 163 0.75 13.55 7.70
C MET A 163 -0.48 12.94 7.00
N PHE A 164 -1.00 13.61 5.97
CA PHE A 164 -2.20 13.14 5.26
C PHE A 164 -1.96 11.90 4.39
N TRP A 165 -3.05 11.22 4.02
CA TRP A 165 -3.05 10.17 3.01
C TRP A 165 -2.76 10.74 1.61
N ASN A 166 -1.96 10.02 0.85
CA ASN A 166 -1.74 10.22 -0.57
C ASN A 166 -2.65 9.26 -1.36
N GLU A 167 -3.73 9.80 -1.91
CA GLU A 167 -4.61 9.09 -2.84
C GLU A 167 -3.96 9.01 -4.23
N VAL A 168 -3.47 7.83 -4.62
CA VAL A 168 -2.81 7.65 -5.92
C VAL A 168 -3.82 7.28 -6.99
N GLN A 169 -4.71 6.34 -6.66
CA GLN A 169 -5.80 5.90 -7.52
C GLN A 169 -7.03 5.66 -6.65
N ASP A 170 -8.11 6.38 -6.97
CA ASP A 170 -9.35 6.33 -6.21
C ASP A 170 -9.84 4.89 -6.02
N ASN A 171 -10.09 4.52 -4.75
CA ASN A 171 -10.51 3.18 -4.32
C ASN A 171 -9.60 2.02 -4.74
N GLN A 172 -8.36 2.30 -5.17
CA GLN A 172 -7.42 1.29 -5.64
C GLN A 172 -6.09 1.31 -4.92
N TYR A 173 -5.54 2.49 -4.66
CA TYR A 173 -4.23 2.59 -4.06
C TYR A 173 -4.04 3.92 -3.35
N ARG A 174 -3.77 3.85 -2.06
CA ARG A 174 -3.42 4.99 -1.22
C ARG A 174 -2.40 4.60 -0.18
N TYR A 175 -1.62 5.57 0.27
CA TYR A 175 -0.60 5.36 1.27
C TYR A 175 -0.42 6.59 2.15
N GLN A 176 0.10 6.42 3.36
CA GLN A 176 0.46 7.49 4.27
C GLN A 176 1.86 7.20 4.79
N VAL A 177 2.74 8.20 4.76
CA VAL A 177 4.07 8.13 5.37
C VAL A 177 4.07 9.06 6.57
N SER A 178 4.59 8.62 7.71
CA SER A 178 4.62 9.40 8.95
C SER A 178 5.81 8.99 9.81
N TYR A 179 6.10 9.75 10.86
CA TYR A 179 7.05 9.33 11.88
C TYR A 179 6.34 8.50 12.95
N ASN A 180 6.95 7.39 13.36
CA ASN A 180 6.45 6.58 14.46
C ASN A 180 6.90 7.16 15.82
N SER A 181 6.43 6.58 16.92
CA SER A 181 6.75 7.06 18.28
C SER A 181 8.22 6.91 18.67
N SER A 182 8.96 6.02 18.00
CA SER A 182 10.41 5.81 18.16
C SER A 182 11.24 6.86 17.41
N GLY A 183 10.62 7.66 16.53
CA GLY A 183 11.30 8.56 15.61
C GLY A 183 11.70 7.91 14.27
N GLY A 184 11.38 6.63 14.09
CA GLY A 184 11.45 5.92 12.82
C GLY A 184 10.31 6.29 11.86
N ILE A 185 10.18 5.56 10.76
CA ILE A 185 9.19 5.83 9.71
C ILE A 185 8.09 4.77 9.73
N CYS A 186 6.83 5.22 9.78
CA CYS A 186 5.65 4.38 9.57
C CYS A 186 5.06 4.65 8.19
N VAL A 187 4.90 3.59 7.40
CA VAL A 187 4.20 3.63 6.12
C VAL A 187 2.95 2.76 6.19
N LYS A 188 1.79 3.39 6.02
CA LYS A 188 0.52 2.68 5.82
C LYS A 188 0.20 2.61 4.33
N ILE A 189 -0.31 1.46 3.87
CA ILE A 189 -0.67 1.19 2.48
C ILE A 189 -2.05 0.53 2.48
N VAL A 190 -2.93 1.03 1.61
CA VAL A 190 -4.22 0.39 1.33
C VAL A 190 -4.30 0.06 -0.15
N ILE A 191 -4.58 -1.21 -0.46
CA ILE A 191 -4.70 -1.72 -1.83
C ILE A 191 -6.12 -2.23 -2.06
N PHE A 192 -6.77 -1.71 -3.10
CA PHE A 192 -8.15 -1.99 -3.50
C PHE A 192 -9.18 -1.82 -2.38
N GLU A 193 -8.93 -0.99 -1.36
CA GLU A 193 -9.76 -0.92 -0.14
C GLU A 193 -10.01 -2.31 0.48
N LEU A 194 -9.13 -3.27 0.20
CA LEU A 194 -9.26 -4.68 0.56
C LEU A 194 -8.15 -5.08 1.52
N LEU A 195 -6.91 -4.72 1.22
CA LEU A 195 -5.73 -5.05 1.99
C LEU A 195 -5.20 -3.79 2.67
N TYR A 196 -5.05 -3.88 3.99
CA TYR A 196 -4.53 -2.82 4.85
C TYR A 196 -3.19 -3.29 5.39
N CYS A 197 -2.14 -2.50 5.19
CA CYS A 197 -0.78 -2.85 5.58
C CYS A 197 -0.08 -1.67 6.26
N ARG A 198 0.58 -1.96 7.38
CA ARG A 198 1.47 -1.05 8.08
C ARG A 198 2.88 -1.63 8.08
N VAL A 199 3.85 -0.80 7.72
CA VAL A 199 5.27 -1.12 7.81
C VAL A 199 5.95 -0.04 8.65
N ASP A 200 6.61 -0.44 9.73
CA ASP A 200 7.46 0.44 10.54
C ASP A 200 8.93 0.13 10.26
N PHE A 201 9.72 1.20 10.09
CA PHE A 201 11.17 1.20 9.98
C PHE A 201 11.73 1.91 11.22
N ASP A 202 12.30 1.15 12.16
CA ASP A 202 12.97 1.68 13.36
C ASP A 202 14.49 1.78 13.21
#